data_AF-H8MLP2-F1
#
_entry.id   AF-H8MLP2-F1
#
_cell.length_a   1.000
_cell.length_b   1.000
_cell.length_c   1.000
_cell.angle_alpha   90.00
_cell.angle_beta   90.00
_cell.angle_gamma   90.00
#
_symmetry.space_group_name_H-M   'P 1'
#
loop_
_entity.id
_entity.type
_entity.pdbx_description
1 polymer ?
#
loop_
_entity_poly.entity_id
_entity_poly.type
_entity_poly.pdbx_seq_one_letter_code
_entity_poly.pdbx_strand_id
1 'polypeptide(L)'
;MEEPDAGAYNGRPLPMRLQEAQKLLDRCFTGTREGAPRLHEPSDPRFAERGGAVWLEYRWYVRERGMAEVFLKWDRVPPGNEKTVEATVLRTHLLGQSPMLSQRALRTVEGGTPAPERVLDVLKNDGIRRECVARGRTTVTVEHWESRRPAALLDEARFAELASPLESEDSTPDARHEAVQRLADAERSPRVQDVLLRLVARKPSLMALRILSEWGEVKAREYLQRDLAAVPPGNAADLWALTALDRRLEAWQSLARPA
;
A
#
# COMPACT_ATOMS: atom_id res chain seq x y z
N MET A 1 15.94 58.54 3.92
CA MET A 1 15.86 57.53 2.85
C MET A 1 15.74 56.21 3.58
N GLU A 2 14.52 55.85 3.95
CA GLU A 2 14.22 54.58 4.63
C GLU A 2 14.10 53.51 3.55
N GLU A 3 14.91 52.46 3.66
CA GLU A 3 14.75 51.26 2.83
C GLU A 3 13.43 50.58 3.19
N PRO A 4 12.60 50.18 2.20
CA PRO A 4 11.38 49.45 2.47
C PRO A 4 11.73 48.03 2.90
N ASP A 5 11.21 47.67 4.07
CA ASP A 5 11.26 46.36 4.69
C ASP A 5 10.90 45.28 3.66
N ALA A 6 11.90 44.47 3.31
CA ALA A 6 11.78 43.39 2.34
C ALA A 6 10.82 42.34 2.92
N GLY A 7 9.58 42.39 2.45
CA GLY A 7 8.50 41.49 2.83
C GLY A 7 8.95 40.03 2.91
N ALA A 8 8.68 39.43 4.06
CA ALA A 8 8.86 38.03 4.36
C ALA A 8 8.08 37.13 3.38
N TYR A 9 8.70 36.83 2.23
CA TYR A 9 8.21 35.85 1.24
C TYR A 9 9.03 34.56 1.24
N ASN A 10 9.46 34.13 2.43
CA ASN A 10 10.06 32.81 2.64
C ASN A 10 9.29 32.03 3.70
N GLY A 11 7.96 31.98 3.57
CA GLY A 11 7.14 31.06 4.35
C GLY A 11 7.45 29.64 3.91
N ARG A 12 8.26 28.91 4.69
CA ARG A 12 8.36 27.44 4.54
C ARG A 12 6.93 26.90 4.46
N PRO A 13 6.59 26.05 3.47
CA PRO A 13 5.24 25.53 3.37
C PRO A 13 4.83 24.89 4.69
N LEU A 14 3.71 25.35 5.25
CA LEU A 14 3.21 24.83 6.51
C LEU A 14 2.94 23.32 6.36
N PRO A 15 3.29 22.51 7.37
CA PRO A 15 2.99 21.09 7.35
C PRO A 15 1.48 20.85 7.30
N MET A 16 1.09 19.77 6.63
CA MET A 16 -0.33 19.40 6.47
C MET A 16 -0.84 18.77 7.75
N ARG A 17 -1.89 19.36 8.35
CA ARG A 17 -2.59 18.74 9.49
C ARG A 17 -3.24 17.43 9.05
N LEU A 18 -3.38 16.48 9.96
CA LEU A 18 -4.03 15.19 9.70
C LEU A 18 -5.43 15.38 9.10
N GLN A 19 -6.22 16.29 9.67
CA GLN A 19 -7.57 16.60 9.17
C GLN A 19 -7.56 17.20 7.76
N GLU A 20 -6.51 17.96 7.40
CA GLU A 20 -6.36 18.52 6.05
C GLU A 20 -6.00 17.41 5.05
N ALA A 21 -5.16 16.45 5.46
CA ALA A 21 -4.86 15.27 4.66
C ALA A 21 -6.11 14.41 4.43
N GLN A 22 -6.91 14.17 5.46
CA GLN A 22 -8.17 13.43 5.35
C GLN A 22 -9.19 14.15 4.45
N LYS A 23 -9.36 15.48 4.63
CA LYS A 23 -10.22 16.30 3.75
C LYS A 23 -9.73 16.36 2.30
N LEU A 24 -8.42 16.37 2.09
CA LEU A 24 -7.82 16.25 0.76
C LEU A 24 -8.21 14.93 0.11
N LEU A 25 -8.06 13.81 0.82
CA LEU A 25 -8.47 12.48 0.33
C LEU A 25 -9.96 12.43 0.00
N ASP A 26 -10.81 12.89 0.93
CA ASP A 26 -12.26 12.90 0.74
C ASP A 26 -12.63 13.70 -0.52
N ARG A 27 -12.03 14.88 -0.71
CA ARG A 27 -12.25 15.73 -1.90
C ARG A 27 -11.74 15.08 -3.20
N CYS A 28 -10.55 14.50 -3.19
CA CYS A 28 -9.95 13.89 -4.39
C CYS A 28 -10.74 12.65 -4.84
N PHE A 29 -11.21 11.85 -3.88
CA PHE A 29 -11.94 10.62 -4.14
C PHE A 29 -13.47 10.76 -4.06
N THR A 30 -14.02 11.97 -3.91
CA THR A 30 -15.48 12.23 -3.88
C THR A 30 -16.23 11.48 -4.99
N GLY A 31 -17.27 10.72 -4.60
CA GLY A 31 -18.09 9.95 -5.53
C GLY A 31 -17.42 8.66 -6.03
N THR A 32 -16.31 8.25 -5.42
CA THR A 32 -15.68 6.94 -5.66
C THR A 32 -16.07 5.99 -4.54
N ARG A 33 -16.44 4.76 -4.88
CA ARG A 33 -16.85 3.74 -3.92
C ARG A 33 -15.65 3.28 -3.10
N GLU A 34 -15.82 3.13 -1.79
CA GLU A 34 -14.87 2.39 -0.96
C GLU A 34 -15.15 0.89 -1.10
N GLY A 35 -14.14 0.11 -1.50
CA GLY A 35 -14.28 -1.33 -1.75
C GLY A 35 -14.24 -2.18 -0.48
N ALA A 36 -13.69 -1.63 0.62
CA ALA A 36 -13.62 -2.27 1.92
C ALA A 36 -13.69 -1.21 3.02
N PRO A 37 -14.11 -1.56 4.25
CA PRO A 37 -14.09 -0.66 5.39
C PRO A 37 -12.68 -0.11 5.66
N ARG A 38 -12.59 1.19 5.97
CA ARG A 38 -11.33 1.84 6.34
C ARG A 38 -10.69 1.13 7.53
N LEU A 39 -9.38 0.97 7.48
CA LEU A 39 -8.60 0.42 8.58
C LEU A 39 -7.88 1.57 9.27
N HIS A 40 -8.41 2.01 10.42
CA HIS A 40 -7.90 3.14 11.18
C HIS A 40 -7.36 2.65 12.51
N GLU A 41 -6.03 2.66 12.66
CA GLU A 41 -5.32 2.05 13.79
C GLU A 41 -5.77 2.61 15.15
N PRO A 42 -5.86 3.94 15.36
CA PRO A 42 -6.20 4.48 16.68
C PRO A 42 -7.60 4.11 17.18
N SER A 43 -8.55 3.82 16.28
CA SER A 43 -9.93 3.50 16.65
C SER A 43 -10.19 2.01 16.85
N ASP A 44 -9.22 1.15 16.55
CA ASP A 44 -9.39 -0.29 16.66
C ASP A 44 -8.57 -0.84 17.84
N PRO A 45 -9.24 -1.25 18.94
CA PRO A 45 -8.57 -1.64 20.17
C PRO A 45 -7.65 -2.85 20.02
N ARG A 46 -7.82 -3.65 18.95
CA ARG A 46 -6.94 -4.79 18.66
C ARG A 46 -5.51 -4.37 18.35
N PHE A 47 -5.28 -3.10 17.98
CA PHE A 47 -3.96 -2.56 17.65
C PHE A 47 -3.37 -1.64 18.72
N ALA A 48 -4.03 -1.51 19.88
CA ALA A 48 -3.56 -0.67 20.98
C ALA A 48 -2.12 -0.99 21.39
N GLU A 49 -1.72 -2.26 21.34
CA GLU A 49 -0.41 -2.77 21.76
C GLU A 49 0.63 -2.86 20.63
N ARG A 50 0.34 -2.43 19.39
CA ARG A 50 1.28 -2.54 18.26
C ARG A 50 2.62 -1.84 18.50
N GLY A 51 2.69 -0.90 19.45
CA GLY A 51 3.94 -0.30 19.92
C GLY A 51 4.70 0.55 18.89
N GLY A 52 4.12 0.81 17.71
CA GLY A 52 4.76 1.59 16.66
C GLY A 52 4.86 3.08 17.02
N ALA A 53 5.91 3.77 16.58
CA ALA A 53 6.06 5.22 16.79
C ALA A 53 5.04 6.08 16.00
N VAL A 54 4.18 5.45 15.21
CA VAL A 54 3.23 6.10 14.31
C VAL A 54 1.86 5.45 14.35
N TRP A 55 0.86 6.24 14.00
CA TRP A 55 -0.49 5.78 13.68
C TRP A 55 -0.66 5.66 12.17
N LEU A 56 -1.52 4.72 11.77
CA LEU A 56 -1.79 4.39 10.37
C LEU A 56 -3.28 4.39 10.05
N GLU A 57 -3.62 4.83 8.84
CA GLU A 57 -4.95 4.68 8.24
C GLU A 57 -4.80 4.16 6.81
N TYR A 58 -5.59 3.13 6.48
CA TYR A 58 -5.75 2.64 5.11
C TYR A 58 -7.17 2.85 4.60
N ARG A 59 -7.26 3.18 3.30
CA ARG A 59 -8.53 3.26 2.55
C ARG A 59 -8.37 2.59 1.20
N TRP A 60 -9.43 2.00 0.68
CA TRP A 60 -9.43 1.33 -0.62
C TRP A 60 -10.56 1.88 -1.49
N TYR A 61 -10.23 2.71 -2.48
CA TYR A 61 -11.20 3.24 -3.44
C TYR A 61 -11.17 2.40 -4.71
N VAL A 62 -12.34 1.97 -5.18
CA VAL A 62 -12.45 1.04 -6.31
C VAL A 62 -13.26 1.65 -7.44
N ARG A 63 -12.80 1.45 -8.68
CA ARG A 63 -13.50 1.90 -9.89
C ARG A 63 -12.98 1.15 -11.11
N GLU A 64 -13.85 0.88 -12.06
CA GLU A 64 -13.50 0.15 -13.31
C GLU A 64 -12.82 -1.18 -12.99
N ARG A 65 -11.57 -1.39 -13.42
CA ARG A 65 -10.77 -2.60 -13.15
C ARG A 65 -9.59 -2.29 -12.23
N GLY A 66 -9.68 -1.23 -11.44
CA GLY A 66 -8.59 -0.73 -10.63
C GLY A 66 -9.01 -0.36 -9.20
N MET A 67 -7.99 -0.23 -8.37
CA MET A 67 -8.10 0.14 -6.97
C MET A 67 -7.00 1.14 -6.61
N ALA A 68 -7.37 2.18 -5.87
CA ALA A 68 -6.45 3.07 -5.20
C ALA A 68 -6.40 2.68 -3.72
N GLU A 69 -5.30 2.07 -3.31
CA GLU A 69 -5.00 1.86 -1.89
C GLU A 69 -4.29 3.11 -1.36
N VAL A 70 -4.92 3.78 -0.41
CA VAL A 70 -4.37 4.96 0.25
C VAL A 70 -3.83 4.56 1.62
N PHE A 71 -2.63 5.03 1.93
CA PHE A 71 -1.94 4.90 3.20
C PHE A 71 -1.66 6.29 3.76
N LEU A 72 -2.11 6.54 4.98
CA LEU A 72 -1.86 7.77 5.71
C LEU A 72 -1.14 7.43 7.02
N LYS A 73 -0.07 8.17 7.32
CA LYS A 73 0.78 7.98 8.50
C LYS A 73 1.00 9.31 9.22
N TRP A 74 0.96 9.27 10.54
CA TRP A 74 1.28 10.40 11.41
C TRP A 74 1.90 9.91 12.72
N ASP A 75 2.50 10.81 13.47
CA ASP A 75 3.17 10.46 14.72
C ASP A 75 2.18 9.93 15.76
N ARG A 76 2.61 8.95 16.54
CA ARG A 76 1.78 8.36 17.59
C ARG A 76 1.57 9.38 18.69
N VAL A 77 0.32 9.79 18.86
CA VAL A 77 -0.13 10.63 19.97
C VAL A 77 -1.13 9.89 20.85
N PRO A 78 -1.26 10.27 22.13
CA PRO A 78 -2.34 9.77 22.98
C PRO A 78 -3.72 10.00 22.36
N PRO A 79 -4.69 9.09 22.57
CA PRO A 79 -6.06 9.27 22.09
C PRO A 79 -6.64 10.63 22.52
N GLY A 80 -7.30 11.33 21.60
CA GLY A 80 -7.89 12.67 21.84
C GLY A 80 -7.01 13.86 21.47
N ASN A 81 -5.71 13.67 21.23
CA ASN A 81 -4.78 14.74 20.84
C ASN A 81 -4.62 14.90 19.31
N GLU A 82 -5.44 14.23 18.52
CA GLU A 82 -5.33 14.15 17.05
C GLU A 82 -5.57 15.49 16.33
N LYS A 83 -6.22 16.46 16.99
CA LYS A 83 -6.64 17.72 16.37
C LYS A 83 -5.49 18.62 15.91
N THR A 84 -4.30 18.44 16.47
CA THR A 84 -3.11 19.25 16.16
C THR A 84 -2.00 18.46 15.48
N VAL A 85 -2.24 17.18 15.16
CA VAL A 85 -1.19 16.33 14.59
C VAL A 85 -1.05 16.55 13.10
N GLU A 86 0.19 16.43 12.63
CA GLU A 86 0.55 16.56 11.23
C GLU A 86 0.61 15.19 10.55
N ALA A 87 0.12 15.12 9.32
CA ALA A 87 0.38 13.97 8.47
C ALA A 87 1.87 13.98 8.07
N THR A 88 2.56 12.84 8.20
CA THR A 88 3.95 12.72 7.78
C THR A 88 4.07 12.07 6.41
N VAL A 89 3.21 11.10 6.09
CA VAL A 89 3.15 10.44 4.78
C VAL A 89 1.71 10.25 4.33
N LEU A 90 1.42 10.63 3.10
CA LEU A 90 0.24 10.24 2.35
C LEU A 90 0.69 9.52 1.08
N ARG A 91 0.38 8.23 0.94
CA ARG A 91 0.78 7.43 -0.22
C ARG A 91 -0.45 6.80 -0.85
N THR A 92 -0.52 6.84 -2.18
CA THR A 92 -1.55 6.14 -2.95
C THR A 92 -0.89 5.12 -3.86
N HIS A 93 -1.22 3.85 -3.71
CA HIS A 93 -0.88 2.79 -4.67
C HIS A 93 -2.04 2.61 -5.64
N LEU A 94 -1.80 2.87 -6.93
CA LEU A 94 -2.75 2.61 -8.01
C LEU A 94 -2.49 1.21 -8.55
N LEU A 95 -3.39 0.29 -8.21
CA LEU A 95 -3.33 -1.12 -8.58
C LEU A 95 -4.40 -1.43 -9.64
N GLY A 96 -4.07 -2.27 -10.62
CA GLY A 96 -4.96 -2.54 -11.76
C GLY A 96 -5.19 -1.30 -12.63
N GLN A 97 -6.15 -1.38 -13.55
CA GLN A 97 -6.37 -0.35 -14.57
C GLN A 97 -7.58 0.52 -14.26
N SER A 98 -7.35 1.79 -13.94
CA SER A 98 -8.40 2.80 -13.91
C SER A 98 -7.87 4.22 -14.14
N PRO A 99 -8.05 4.77 -15.36
CA PRO A 99 -7.67 6.15 -15.65
C PRO A 99 -8.32 7.16 -14.71
N MET A 100 -9.56 6.90 -14.27
CA MET A 100 -10.25 7.77 -13.33
C MET A 100 -9.59 7.79 -11.95
N LEU A 101 -9.18 6.63 -11.41
CA LEU A 101 -8.47 6.58 -10.13
C LEU A 101 -7.13 7.28 -10.23
N SER A 102 -6.41 7.10 -11.35
CA SER A 102 -5.14 7.80 -11.60
C SER A 102 -5.33 9.32 -11.62
N GLN A 103 -6.33 9.83 -12.33
CA GLN A 103 -6.67 11.26 -12.34
C GLN A 103 -7.04 11.79 -10.94
N ARG A 104 -7.75 11.01 -10.13
CA ARG A 104 -8.14 11.41 -8.77
C ARG A 104 -6.98 11.41 -7.80
N ALA A 105 -6.11 10.39 -7.87
CA ALA A 105 -4.90 10.31 -7.07
C ALA A 105 -3.94 11.46 -7.41
N LEU A 106 -3.80 11.83 -8.69
CA LEU A 106 -2.96 12.97 -9.09
C LEU A 106 -3.39 14.31 -8.44
N ARG A 107 -4.68 14.48 -8.13
CA ARG A 107 -5.14 15.67 -7.41
C ARG A 107 -4.59 15.78 -5.99
N THR A 108 -4.11 14.68 -5.39
CA THR A 108 -3.49 14.75 -4.05
C THR A 108 -2.12 15.44 -4.09
N VAL A 109 -1.41 15.36 -5.23
CA VAL A 109 -0.09 15.98 -5.42
C VAL A 109 -0.16 17.41 -5.97
N GLU A 110 -1.31 17.85 -6.48
CA GLU A 110 -1.51 19.21 -7.02
C GLU A 110 -1.21 20.33 -6.00
N GLY A 111 -0.31 21.26 -6.35
CA GLY A 111 0.08 22.38 -5.48
C GLY A 111 1.06 22.01 -4.36
N GLY A 112 1.63 20.80 -4.37
CA GLY A 112 2.84 20.48 -3.60
C GLY A 112 4.11 20.85 -4.36
N THR A 113 5.23 20.99 -3.64
CA THR A 113 6.55 21.19 -4.27
C THR A 113 7.12 19.84 -4.71
N PRO A 114 7.53 19.63 -5.98
CA PRO A 114 8.17 18.39 -6.40
C PRO A 114 9.33 17.98 -5.47
N ALA A 115 9.35 16.73 -5.03
CA ALA A 115 10.33 16.21 -4.07
C ALA A 115 10.79 14.78 -4.42
N PRO A 116 11.36 14.56 -5.62
CA PRO A 116 11.78 13.23 -6.07
C PRO A 116 12.87 12.60 -5.19
N GLU A 117 13.69 13.41 -4.53
CA GLU A 117 14.75 12.97 -3.60
C GLU A 117 14.21 12.30 -2.34
N ARG A 118 12.93 12.50 -2.01
CA ARG A 118 12.26 11.83 -0.88
C ARG A 118 11.79 10.42 -1.20
N VAL A 119 11.91 9.99 -2.47
CA VAL A 119 11.71 8.59 -2.84
C VAL A 119 12.94 7.81 -2.37
N LEU A 120 12.73 6.86 -1.46
CA LEU A 120 13.80 6.00 -0.94
C LEU A 120 14.55 5.33 -2.11
N ASP A 121 15.89 5.27 -2.03
CA ASP A 121 16.72 4.72 -3.12
C ASP A 121 16.36 3.28 -3.49
N VAL A 122 15.94 2.48 -2.51
CA VAL A 122 15.46 1.10 -2.72
C VAL A 122 14.22 1.00 -3.64
N LEU A 123 13.50 2.09 -3.85
CA LEU A 123 12.31 2.15 -4.71
C LEU A 123 12.61 2.66 -6.13
N LYS A 124 13.81 3.19 -6.41
CA LYS A 124 14.06 3.89 -7.69
C LYS A 124 14.09 2.96 -8.92
N ASN A 125 14.41 1.69 -8.74
CA ASN A 125 14.65 0.74 -9.83
C ASN A 125 13.60 -0.40 -9.91
N ASP A 126 12.47 -0.27 -9.22
CA ASP A 126 11.45 -1.32 -9.12
C ASP A 126 10.39 -1.29 -10.24
N GLY A 127 10.62 -0.46 -11.27
CA GLY A 127 9.73 -0.31 -12.43
C GLY A 127 8.40 0.41 -12.14
N ILE A 128 8.20 0.93 -10.93
CA ILE A 128 6.98 1.65 -10.56
C ILE A 128 7.16 3.14 -10.82
N ARG A 129 6.28 3.71 -11.64
CA ARG A 129 6.24 5.16 -11.86
C ARG A 129 5.69 5.86 -10.61
N ARG A 130 6.35 6.94 -10.19
CA ARG A 130 5.98 7.69 -8.99
C ARG A 130 5.87 9.18 -9.25
N GLU A 131 4.81 9.81 -8.76
CA GLU A 131 4.77 11.25 -8.52
C GLU A 131 4.97 11.52 -7.03
N CYS A 132 5.90 12.40 -6.67
CA CYS A 132 6.22 12.71 -5.28
C CYS A 132 6.33 14.23 -5.08
N VAL A 133 5.58 14.74 -4.10
CA VAL A 133 5.64 16.15 -3.69
C VAL A 133 5.77 16.28 -2.17
N ALA A 134 6.38 17.37 -1.73
CA ALA A 134 6.40 17.79 -0.35
C ALA A 134 5.34 18.87 -0.09
N ARG A 135 4.70 18.79 1.08
CA ARG A 135 3.88 19.86 1.67
C ARG A 135 4.37 20.11 3.08
N GLY A 136 5.36 20.99 3.19
CA GLY A 136 6.16 21.14 4.41
C GLY A 136 6.91 19.84 4.73
N ARG A 137 6.61 19.24 5.88
CA ARG A 137 7.19 17.97 6.32
C ARG A 137 6.48 16.76 5.71
N THR A 138 5.24 16.90 5.28
CA THR A 138 4.44 15.81 4.72
C THR A 138 4.96 15.41 3.34
N THR A 139 5.21 14.12 3.14
CA THR A 139 5.51 13.55 1.82
C THR A 139 4.22 12.97 1.24
N VAL A 140 3.86 13.41 0.04
CA VAL A 140 2.71 12.91 -0.71
C VAL A 140 3.20 12.17 -1.95
N THR A 141 2.86 10.89 -2.07
CA THR A 141 3.33 10.03 -3.17
C THR A 141 2.17 9.31 -3.84
N VAL A 142 2.16 9.30 -5.17
CA VAL A 142 1.28 8.44 -5.99
C VAL A 142 2.16 7.45 -6.74
N GLU A 143 1.89 6.17 -6.58
CA GLU A 143 2.63 5.08 -7.21
C GLU A 143 1.73 4.35 -8.22
N HIS A 144 2.19 4.24 -9.46
CA HIS A 144 1.46 3.58 -10.55
C HIS A 144 1.96 2.16 -10.70
N TRP A 145 1.37 1.22 -9.98
CA TRP A 145 1.79 -0.19 -10.00
C TRP A 145 1.33 -0.91 -11.28
N GLU A 146 0.31 -0.39 -11.96
CA GLU A 146 -0.10 -0.84 -13.30
C GLU A 146 1.01 -0.69 -14.35
N SER A 147 1.99 0.19 -14.13
CA SER A 147 3.06 0.48 -15.09
C SER A 147 4.15 -0.58 -15.12
N ARG A 148 4.13 -1.57 -14.22
CA ARG A 148 5.01 -2.74 -14.33
C ARG A 148 4.61 -3.50 -15.59
N ARG A 149 5.26 -3.16 -16.72
CA ARG A 149 5.11 -3.92 -17.97
C ARG A 149 5.37 -5.39 -17.64
N PRO A 150 4.57 -6.33 -18.18
CA PRO A 150 4.91 -7.73 -18.06
C PRO A 150 6.34 -7.92 -18.54
N ALA A 151 7.22 -8.44 -17.69
CA ALA A 151 8.46 -9.03 -18.17
C ALA A 151 8.08 -10.13 -19.17
N ALA A 152 8.91 -10.35 -20.19
CA ALA A 152 8.73 -11.51 -21.06
C ALA A 152 8.64 -12.76 -20.17
N LEU A 153 7.73 -13.69 -20.51
CA LEU A 153 7.61 -14.93 -19.76
C LEU A 153 8.97 -15.62 -19.72
N LEU A 154 9.36 -16.09 -18.54
CA LEU A 154 10.58 -16.88 -18.37
C LEU A 154 10.48 -18.15 -19.20
N ASP A 155 11.61 -18.69 -19.65
CA ASP A 155 11.61 -20.07 -20.12
C ASP A 155 11.27 -21.04 -18.97
N GLU A 156 10.87 -22.27 -19.33
CA GLU A 156 10.43 -23.26 -18.33
C GLU A 156 11.53 -23.65 -17.36
N ALA A 157 12.79 -23.72 -17.80
CA ALA A 157 13.91 -24.09 -16.94
C ALA A 157 14.15 -23.04 -15.87
N ARG A 158 14.15 -21.75 -16.26
CA ARG A 158 14.32 -20.62 -15.35
C ARG A 158 13.14 -20.46 -14.42
N PHE A 159 11.92 -20.67 -14.91
CA PHE A 159 10.73 -20.67 -14.07
C PHE A 159 10.80 -21.75 -12.99
N ALA A 160 11.11 -23.01 -13.38
CA ALA A 160 11.22 -24.13 -12.47
C ALA A 160 12.33 -23.91 -11.42
N GLU A 161 13.47 -23.36 -11.82
CA GLU A 161 14.57 -23.01 -10.92
C GLU A 161 14.13 -22.02 -9.84
N LEU A 162 13.43 -20.94 -10.22
CA LEU A 162 12.96 -19.92 -9.28
C LEU A 162 11.79 -20.40 -8.40
N ALA A 163 10.94 -21.30 -8.91
CA ALA A 163 9.80 -21.85 -8.18
C ALA A 163 10.21 -22.99 -7.22
N SER A 164 11.28 -23.73 -7.51
CA SER A 164 11.72 -24.90 -6.75
C SER A 164 11.83 -24.68 -5.22
N PRO A 165 12.42 -23.57 -4.73
CA PRO A 165 12.47 -23.30 -3.28
C PRO A 165 11.09 -23.16 -2.62
N LEU A 166 10.06 -22.78 -3.38
CA LEU A 166 8.68 -22.63 -2.88
C LEU A 166 7.98 -23.97 -2.71
N GLU A 167 8.40 -24.98 -3.49
CA GLU A 167 7.86 -26.33 -3.44
C GLU A 167 8.57 -27.20 -2.39
N SER A 168 9.86 -26.93 -2.12
CA SER A 168 10.68 -27.64 -1.13
C SER A 168 10.12 -27.56 0.30
N GLU A 169 9.99 -28.71 0.96
CA GLU A 169 9.53 -28.80 2.35
C GLU A 169 10.56 -28.27 3.35
N ASP A 170 11.85 -28.39 3.01
CA ASP A 170 13.01 -28.01 3.83
C ASP A 170 13.36 -26.51 3.72
N SER A 171 12.64 -25.75 2.90
CA SER A 171 12.89 -24.32 2.73
C SER A 171 12.61 -23.54 4.02
N THR A 172 13.60 -22.75 4.46
CA THR A 172 13.44 -21.83 5.59
C THR A 172 12.43 -20.72 5.24
N PRO A 173 11.82 -20.05 6.24
CA PRO A 173 10.95 -18.91 6.01
C PRO A 173 11.59 -17.80 5.16
N ASP A 174 12.86 -17.47 5.43
CA ASP A 174 13.58 -16.40 4.72
C ASP A 174 13.89 -16.79 3.27
N ALA A 175 14.39 -18.01 3.04
CA ALA A 175 14.66 -18.50 1.69
C ALA A 175 13.39 -18.50 0.82
N ARG A 176 12.25 -18.86 1.43
CA ARG A 176 10.94 -18.83 0.78
C ARG A 176 10.47 -17.39 0.53
N HIS A 177 10.66 -16.48 1.48
CA HIS A 177 10.35 -15.06 1.31
C HIS A 177 11.09 -14.47 0.10
N GLU A 178 12.40 -14.71 0.03
CA GLU A 178 13.24 -14.25 -1.08
C GLU A 178 12.87 -14.91 -2.41
N ALA A 179 12.54 -16.20 -2.41
CA ALA A 179 12.12 -16.90 -3.61
C ALA A 179 10.78 -16.38 -4.15
N VAL A 180 9.82 -16.04 -3.27
CA VAL A 180 8.56 -15.40 -3.68
C VAL A 180 8.85 -14.06 -4.36
N GLN A 181 9.69 -13.22 -3.74
CA GLN A 181 10.04 -11.91 -4.29
C GLN A 181 10.73 -12.04 -5.66
N ARG A 182 11.74 -12.91 -5.76
CA ARG A 182 12.48 -13.16 -7.01
C ARG A 182 11.57 -13.66 -8.14
N LEU A 183 10.67 -14.60 -7.84
CA LEU A 183 9.73 -15.13 -8.84
C LEU A 183 8.74 -14.03 -9.30
N ALA A 184 8.17 -13.28 -8.36
CA ALA A 184 7.19 -12.23 -8.66
C ALA A 184 7.78 -11.00 -9.38
N ASP A 185 9.05 -10.68 -9.13
CA ASP A 185 9.77 -9.64 -9.86
C ASP A 185 10.20 -10.09 -11.25
N ALA A 186 10.54 -11.37 -11.40
CA ALA A 186 10.95 -11.93 -12.69
C ALA A 186 9.77 -12.14 -13.64
N GLU A 187 8.58 -12.50 -13.13
CA GLU A 187 7.42 -12.77 -13.96
C GLU A 187 6.09 -12.44 -13.27
N ARG A 188 5.17 -11.83 -14.03
CA ARG A 188 3.77 -11.65 -13.62
C ARG A 188 2.84 -12.39 -14.58
N SER A 189 2.41 -13.59 -14.19
CA SER A 189 1.59 -14.48 -15.02
C SER A 189 0.67 -15.38 -14.18
N PRO A 190 -0.32 -16.06 -14.81
CA PRO A 190 -1.16 -17.04 -14.13
C PRO A 190 -0.37 -18.20 -13.49
N ARG A 191 0.72 -18.68 -14.10
CA ARG A 191 1.51 -19.77 -13.50
C ARG A 191 2.24 -19.35 -12.22
N VAL A 192 2.67 -18.09 -12.12
CA VAL A 192 3.20 -17.56 -10.84
C VAL A 192 2.09 -17.51 -9.80
N GLN A 193 0.89 -17.04 -10.17
CA GLN A 193 -0.27 -17.03 -9.27
C GLN A 193 -0.57 -18.42 -8.73
N ASP A 194 -0.60 -19.43 -9.60
CA ASP A 194 -0.86 -20.83 -9.20
C ASP A 194 0.21 -21.36 -8.24
N VAL A 195 1.50 -21.08 -8.48
CA VAL A 195 2.59 -21.45 -7.56
C VAL A 195 2.39 -20.78 -6.20
N LEU A 196 2.10 -19.47 -6.17
CA LEU A 196 1.92 -18.74 -4.92
C LEU A 196 0.65 -19.17 -4.17
N LEU A 197 -0.44 -19.47 -4.88
CA LEU A 197 -1.68 -20.02 -4.30
C LEU A 197 -1.43 -21.39 -3.67
N ARG A 198 -0.75 -22.30 -4.37
CA ARG A 198 -0.37 -23.61 -3.82
C ARG A 198 0.53 -23.46 -2.59
N LEU A 199 1.43 -22.48 -2.60
CA LEU A 199 2.27 -22.19 -1.45
C LEU A 199 1.43 -21.79 -0.23
N VAL A 200 0.58 -20.76 -0.35
CA VAL A 200 -0.23 -20.26 0.78
C VAL A 200 -1.28 -21.27 1.24
N ALA A 201 -1.76 -22.14 0.35
CA ALA A 201 -2.62 -23.26 0.71
C ALA A 201 -1.92 -24.21 1.69
N ARG A 202 -0.64 -24.49 1.45
CA ARG A 202 0.14 -25.47 2.23
C ARG A 202 0.77 -24.87 3.49
N LYS A 203 1.30 -23.64 3.43
CA LYS A 203 2.03 -22.99 4.54
C LYS A 203 1.79 -21.47 4.54
N PRO A 204 1.71 -20.81 5.72
CA PRO A 204 1.63 -19.35 5.79
C PRO A 204 2.81 -18.66 5.09
N SER A 205 2.52 -17.61 4.32
CA SER A 205 3.54 -16.78 3.68
C SER A 205 3.01 -15.37 3.46
N LEU A 206 3.38 -14.44 4.36
CA LEU A 206 2.96 -13.04 4.28
C LEU A 206 3.40 -12.39 2.96
N MET A 207 4.59 -12.73 2.46
CA MET A 207 5.07 -12.18 1.18
C MET A 207 4.25 -12.69 -0.01
N ALA A 208 3.90 -13.98 -0.05
CA ALA A 208 3.04 -14.50 -1.12
C ALA A 208 1.63 -13.88 -1.07
N LEU A 209 1.05 -13.77 0.12
CA LEU A 209 -0.25 -13.11 0.32
C LEU A 209 -0.21 -11.63 -0.09
N ARG A 210 0.89 -10.93 0.21
CA ARG A 210 1.12 -9.56 -0.25
C ARG A 210 1.11 -9.48 -1.77
N ILE A 211 1.93 -10.28 -2.47
CA ILE A 211 1.98 -10.28 -3.95
C ILE A 211 0.61 -10.62 -4.56
N LEU A 212 -0.04 -11.69 -4.09
CA LEU A 212 -1.35 -12.10 -4.58
C LEU A 212 -2.40 -11.00 -4.41
N SER A 213 -2.39 -10.31 -3.26
CA SER A 213 -3.29 -9.19 -2.99
C SER A 213 -3.00 -7.94 -3.85
N GLU A 214 -1.73 -7.67 -4.17
CA GLU A 214 -1.34 -6.59 -5.11
C GLU A 214 -1.81 -6.93 -6.53
N TRP A 215 -1.90 -8.22 -6.87
CA TRP A 215 -2.34 -8.69 -8.18
C TRP A 215 -3.84 -8.88 -8.29
N GLY A 216 -4.59 -8.74 -7.20
CA GLY A 216 -6.03 -8.91 -7.17
C GLY A 216 -6.50 -10.36 -7.21
N GLU A 217 -5.65 -11.31 -6.79
CA GLU A 217 -6.01 -12.72 -6.75
C GLU A 217 -6.89 -13.03 -5.53
N VAL A 218 -8.20 -12.89 -5.72
CA VAL A 218 -9.21 -13.03 -4.66
C VAL A 218 -9.29 -14.44 -4.06
N LYS A 219 -8.83 -15.49 -4.77
CA LYS A 219 -8.78 -16.85 -4.20
C LYS A 219 -7.84 -16.93 -3.00
N ALA A 220 -6.83 -16.06 -2.93
CA ALA A 220 -5.91 -16.02 -1.80
C ALA A 220 -6.59 -15.64 -0.47
N ARG A 221 -7.79 -15.05 -0.52
CA ARG A 221 -8.49 -14.51 0.66
C ARG A 221 -8.83 -15.59 1.68
N GLU A 222 -9.15 -16.81 1.24
CA GLU A 222 -9.47 -17.91 2.16
C GLU A 222 -8.26 -18.29 3.04
N TYR A 223 -7.07 -18.38 2.43
CA TYR A 223 -5.83 -18.70 3.13
C TYR A 223 -5.40 -17.57 4.05
N LEU A 224 -5.62 -16.33 3.60
CA LEU A 224 -5.38 -15.16 4.43
C LEU A 224 -6.28 -15.13 5.68
N GLN A 225 -7.55 -15.48 5.54
CA GLN A 225 -8.49 -15.54 6.67
C GLN A 225 -8.14 -16.66 7.65
N ARG A 226 -7.69 -17.82 7.15
CA ARG A 226 -7.10 -18.89 7.98
C ARG A 226 -5.90 -18.36 8.77
N ASP A 227 -4.95 -17.70 8.10
CA ASP A 227 -3.73 -17.20 8.74
C ASP A 227 -4.05 -16.07 9.74
N LEU A 228 -5.02 -15.21 9.43
CA LEU A 228 -5.52 -14.15 10.32
C LEU A 228 -6.15 -14.73 11.60
N ALA A 229 -6.93 -15.81 11.49
CA ALA A 229 -7.52 -16.49 12.63
C ALA A 229 -6.49 -17.20 13.52
N ALA A 230 -5.32 -17.51 12.98
CA ALA A 230 -4.22 -18.15 13.69
C ALA A 230 -3.23 -17.18 14.36
N VAL A 231 -3.42 -15.85 14.21
CA VAL A 231 -2.53 -14.86 14.80
C VAL A 231 -2.59 -14.93 16.34
N PRO A 232 -1.47 -15.15 17.03
CA PRO A 232 -1.44 -15.20 18.49
C PRO A 232 -1.87 -13.87 19.12
N PRO A 233 -2.56 -13.89 20.28
CA PRO A 233 -2.79 -12.68 21.07
C PRO A 233 -1.46 -11.95 21.36
N GLY A 234 -1.50 -10.62 21.33
CA GLY A 234 -0.31 -9.77 21.53
C GLY A 234 0.55 -9.56 20.27
N ASN A 235 0.33 -10.30 19.17
CA ASN A 235 0.99 -10.04 17.89
C ASN A 235 0.21 -9.05 17.02
N ALA A 236 0.10 -7.81 17.51
CA ALA A 236 -0.64 -6.74 16.83
C ALA A 236 -0.01 -6.30 15.49
N ALA A 237 1.28 -6.56 15.28
CA ALA A 237 1.97 -6.24 14.03
C ALA A 237 1.51 -7.14 12.88
N ASP A 238 1.52 -8.46 13.08
CA ASP A 238 1.03 -9.41 12.07
C ASP A 238 -0.48 -9.29 11.89
N LEU A 239 -1.22 -9.07 12.99
CA LEU A 239 -2.66 -8.82 12.92
C LEU A 239 -2.97 -7.62 12.01
N TRP A 240 -2.23 -6.51 12.16
CA TRP A 240 -2.39 -5.33 11.33
C TRP A 240 -2.08 -5.62 9.86
N ALA A 241 -0.93 -6.25 9.59
CA ALA A 241 -0.49 -6.57 8.25
C ALA A 241 -1.52 -7.47 7.52
N LEU A 242 -1.93 -8.57 8.15
CA LEU A 242 -2.90 -9.51 7.57
C LEU A 242 -4.30 -8.88 7.43
N THR A 243 -4.72 -8.04 8.38
CA THR A 243 -6.01 -7.30 8.27
C THR A 243 -5.98 -6.34 7.07
N ALA A 244 -4.88 -5.61 6.86
CA ALA A 244 -4.74 -4.72 5.70
C ALA A 244 -4.81 -5.49 4.38
N LEU A 245 -4.17 -6.67 4.31
CA LEU A 245 -4.26 -7.54 3.13
C LEU A 245 -5.70 -8.08 2.91
N ASP A 246 -6.44 -8.39 3.98
CA ASP A 246 -7.81 -8.92 3.83
C ASP A 246 -8.75 -7.84 3.32
N ARG A 247 -8.61 -6.62 3.82
CA ARG A 247 -9.34 -5.45 3.30
C ARG A 247 -8.98 -5.14 1.86
N ARG A 248 -7.72 -5.28 1.46
CA ARG A 248 -7.29 -5.15 0.07
C ARG A 248 -7.99 -6.18 -0.84
N LEU A 249 -8.01 -7.45 -0.44
CA LEU A 249 -8.68 -8.52 -1.19
C LEU A 249 -10.21 -8.38 -1.19
N GLU A 250 -10.80 -7.91 -0.09
CA GLU A 250 -12.22 -7.54 -0.01
C GLU A 250 -12.56 -6.44 -1.02
N ALA A 251 -11.72 -5.41 -1.11
CA ALA A 251 -11.88 -4.33 -2.08
C ALA A 251 -11.80 -4.84 -3.52
N TRP A 252 -10.84 -5.72 -3.83
CA TRP A 252 -10.80 -6.41 -5.14
C TRP A 252 -12.07 -7.23 -5.41
N GLN A 253 -12.52 -8.01 -4.42
CA GLN A 253 -13.72 -8.82 -4.55
C GLN A 253 -14.97 -7.95 -4.79
N SER A 254 -15.02 -6.75 -4.22
CA SER A 254 -16.12 -5.81 -4.45
C SER A 254 -16.24 -5.37 -5.91
N LEU A 255 -15.13 -5.33 -6.68
CA LEU A 255 -15.14 -4.98 -8.10
C LEU A 255 -15.81 -6.07 -8.96
N ALA A 256 -15.75 -7.32 -8.53
CA ALA A 256 -16.37 -8.45 -9.22
C ALA A 256 -17.90 -8.50 -9.04
N ARG A 257 -18.46 -7.74 -8.09
CA ARG A 257 -19.90 -7.63 -7.87
C ARG A 257 -20.42 -6.35 -8.53
N PRO A 258 -21.33 -6.42 -9.53
CA PRO A 258 -21.99 -5.23 -10.04
C PRO A 258 -22.74 -4.54 -8.89
N ALA A 259 -22.69 -3.20 -8.90
CA ALA A 259 -23.39 -2.35 -7.94
C ALA A 259 -24.91 -2.41 -8.15
#